data_AF-A0A0E3NKK6-F1
#
_entry.id   AF-A0A0E3NKK6-F1
#
_cell.length_a   1.000
_cell.length_b   1.000
_cell.length_c   1.000
_cell.angle_alpha   90.00
_cell.angle_beta   90.00
_cell.angle_gamma   90.00
#
_symmetry.space_group_name_H-M   'P 1'
#
loop_
_entity.id
_entity.type
_entity.pdbx_description
1 polymer ?
#
loop_
_entity_poly.entity_id
_entity_poly.type
_entity_poly.pdbx_seq_one_letter_code
_entity_poly.pdbx_strand_id
1 'polypeptide(L)'
;MKLSLAMEYPSLKPLAFIVNEANVSEYTVYPQILEELKRRKKIRPGDVLYFDKGYFSHENYVIGIAKYKIAPIIFLRINCNYYKFFDMLSYPLNIFDSKRNAEE
;
A
#
# COMPACT_ATOMS: atom_id res chain seq x y z
N MET A 1 17.50 -4.64 -15.08
CA MET A 1 16.91 -3.58 -14.24
C MET A 1 15.40 -3.63 -14.38
N LYS A 2 14.65 -3.24 -13.35
CA LYS A 2 13.18 -3.12 -13.36
C LYS A 2 12.79 -1.70 -12.93
N LEU A 3 11.77 -1.15 -13.58
CA LEU A 3 11.19 0.16 -13.27
C LEU A 3 9.79 -0.02 -12.70
N SER A 4 9.53 0.52 -11.52
CA SER A 4 8.18 0.70 -10.97
C SER A 4 7.78 2.16 -11.15
N LEU A 5 6.71 2.43 -11.89
CA LEU A 5 6.22 3.78 -12.19
C LEU A 5 4.83 4.00 -11.59
N ALA A 6 4.68 5.03 -10.78
CA ALA A 6 3.38 5.50 -10.31
C ALA A 6 2.89 6.63 -11.22
N MET A 7 1.64 6.56 -11.67
CA MET A 7 1.01 7.56 -12.52
C MET A 7 -0.32 8.01 -11.93
N GLU A 8 -0.68 9.26 -12.18
CA GLU A 8 -1.98 9.82 -11.83
C GLU A 8 -3.05 9.39 -12.85
N TYR A 9 -4.23 9.01 -12.36
CA TYR A 9 -5.43 8.88 -13.21
C TYR A 9 -6.29 10.15 -13.09
N PRO A 10 -6.87 10.68 -14.18
CA PRO A 10 -6.82 10.17 -15.56
C PRO A 10 -5.67 10.74 -16.41
N SER A 11 -4.88 11.67 -15.88
CA SER A 11 -3.90 12.45 -16.68
C SER A 11 -2.71 11.64 -17.20
N LEU A 12 -2.47 10.44 -16.65
CA LEU A 12 -1.30 9.59 -16.86
C LEU A 12 0.03 10.28 -16.56
N LYS A 13 0.01 11.37 -15.78
CA LYS A 13 1.23 12.07 -15.38
C LYS A 13 2.05 11.19 -14.45
N PRO A 14 3.35 11.01 -14.69
CA PRO A 14 4.22 10.28 -13.77
C PRO A 14 4.37 11.05 -12.45
N LEU A 15 4.17 10.35 -11.33
CA LEU A 15 4.22 10.91 -9.98
C LEU A 15 5.52 10.57 -9.25
N ALA A 16 5.95 9.32 -9.37
CA ALA A 16 7.16 8.79 -8.76
C ALA A 16 7.60 7.52 -9.49
N PHE A 17 8.88 7.18 -9.38
CA PHE A 17 9.39 5.91 -9.88
C PHE A 17 10.46 5.35 -8.96
N ILE A 18 10.60 4.03 -8.95
CA ILE A 18 11.67 3.30 -8.28
C ILE A 18 12.39 2.44 -9.33
N VAL A 19 13.71 2.49 -9.33
CA VAL A 19 14.56 1.66 -10.19
C VAL A 19 15.24 0.61 -9.31
N ASN A 20 15.06 -0.66 -9.65
CA ASN A 20 15.61 -1.79 -8.92
C ASN A 20 16.41 -2.72 -9.85
N GLU A 21 17.22 -3.59 -9.23
CA GLU A 21 17.81 -4.74 -9.91
C GLU A 21 16.72 -5.67 -10.48
N ALA A 22 17.09 -6.50 -11.46
CA ALA A 22 16.13 -7.38 -12.14
C ALA A 22 15.60 -8.53 -11.27
N ASN A 23 16.38 -8.95 -10.27
CA ASN A 23 16.07 -10.04 -9.34
C ASN A 23 15.11 -9.62 -8.21
N VAL A 24 14.88 -8.32 -8.00
CA VAL A 24 13.97 -7.83 -6.95
C VAL A 24 12.54 -8.20 -7.32
N SER A 25 11.84 -8.80 -6.36
CA SER A 25 10.43 -9.13 -6.49
C SER A 25 9.58 -7.89 -6.29
N GLU A 26 8.56 -7.68 -7.11
CA GLU A 26 7.78 -6.45 -7.15
C GLU A 26 7.06 -6.16 -5.82
N TYR A 27 6.62 -7.21 -5.10
CA TYR A 27 5.98 -7.05 -3.79
C TYR A 27 6.89 -6.39 -2.73
N THR A 28 8.22 -6.50 -2.82
CA THR A 28 9.12 -5.81 -1.87
C THR A 28 9.32 -4.34 -2.22
N VAL A 29 8.96 -3.93 -3.44
CA VAL A 29 9.04 -2.54 -3.93
C VAL A 29 7.82 -1.73 -3.50
N TYR A 30 6.70 -2.37 -3.22
CA TYR A 30 5.45 -1.75 -2.78
C TYR A 30 5.62 -0.69 -1.66
N PRO A 31 6.26 -0.99 -0.51
CA PRO A 31 6.44 0.02 0.53
C PRO A 31 7.33 1.19 0.07
N GLN A 32 8.29 0.95 -0.82
CA GLN A 32 9.21 1.98 -1.31
C GLN A 32 8.48 3.02 -2.17
N ILE A 33 7.62 2.56 -3.09
CA ILE A 33 6.85 3.48 -3.94
C ILE A 33 5.82 4.28 -3.13
N LEU A 34 5.19 3.67 -2.12
CA LEU A 34 4.28 4.39 -1.22
C LEU A 34 5.01 5.45 -0.38
N GLU A 35 6.21 5.14 0.10
CA GLU A 35 7.03 6.10 0.82
C GLU A 35 7.42 7.29 -0.06
N GLU A 36 7.84 7.05 -1.31
CA GLU A 36 8.13 8.12 -2.27
C GLU A 36 6.91 8.98 -2.57
N LEU A 37 5.74 8.37 -2.78
CA LEU A 37 4.49 9.09 -3.00
C LEU A 37 4.10 9.93 -1.78
N LYS A 38 4.23 9.39 -0.56
CA LYS A 38 3.97 10.13 0.68
C LYS A 38 4.94 11.29 0.86
N ARG A 39 6.25 11.06 0.66
CA ARG A 39 7.31 12.08 0.75
C ARG A 39 7.04 13.25 -0.21
N ARG A 40 6.52 12.96 -1.40
CA ARG A 40 6.13 13.95 -2.42
C ARG A 40 4.73 14.54 -2.21
N LYS A 41 4.02 14.14 -1.14
CA LYS A 41 2.63 14.55 -0.84
C LYS A 41 1.66 14.24 -1.99
N LYS A 42 1.85 13.11 -2.67
CA LYS A 42 1.03 12.64 -3.80
C LYS A 42 -0.06 11.65 -3.41
N ILE A 43 -0.06 11.17 -2.18
CA ILE A 43 -1.10 10.32 -1.62
C ILE A 43 -1.56 10.86 -0.28
N ARG A 44 -2.83 10.63 0.04
CA ARG A 44 -3.51 11.01 1.27
C ARG A 44 -4.37 9.83 1.77
N PRO A 45 -4.75 9.82 3.06
CA PRO A 45 -5.72 8.87 3.57
C PRO A 45 -7.00 8.87 2.72
N GLY A 46 -7.50 7.69 2.36
CA GLY A 46 -8.68 7.49 1.52
C GLY A 46 -8.41 7.41 0.01
N ASP A 47 -7.20 7.75 -0.45
CA ASP A 47 -6.88 7.62 -1.88
C ASP A 47 -6.91 6.15 -2.33
N VAL A 48 -7.38 5.91 -3.55
CA VAL A 48 -7.43 4.57 -4.18
C VAL A 48 -6.21 4.41 -5.09
N LEU A 49 -5.42 3.37 -4.85
CA LEU A 49 -4.24 3.08 -5.66
C LEU A 49 -4.35 1.70 -6.28
N TYR A 50 -4.12 1.63 -7.59
CA TYR A 50 -4.13 0.39 -8.36
C TYR A 50 -2.71 -0.15 -8.54
N PHE A 51 -2.56 -1.46 -8.34
CA PHE A 51 -1.28 -2.14 -8.51
C PHE A 51 -1.46 -3.46 -9.27
N ASP A 52 -0.46 -3.78 -10.08
CA ASP A 52 -0.41 -5.06 -10.77
C ASP A 52 -0.26 -6.25 -9.80
N LYS A 53 -0.60 -7.44 -10.29
CA LYS A 53 -0.51 -8.73 -9.57
C LYS A 53 0.88 -9.02 -9.01
N GLY A 54 1.95 -8.49 -9.62
CA GLY A 54 3.31 -8.60 -9.09
C GLY A 54 3.47 -8.05 -7.66
N TYR A 55 2.71 -7.02 -7.30
CA TYR A 55 2.76 -6.38 -5.98
C TYR A 55 1.94 -7.13 -4.91
N PHE A 56 1.25 -8.21 -5.27
CA PHE A 56 0.43 -8.97 -4.33
C PHE A 56 1.28 -9.60 -3.23
N SER A 57 1.05 -9.15 -2.00
CA SER A 57 1.32 -9.88 -0.76
C SER A 57 0.29 -9.49 0.29
N HIS A 58 0.00 -10.40 1.24
CA HIS A 58 -0.88 -10.09 2.36
C HIS A 58 -0.35 -8.91 3.18
N GLU A 59 0.97 -8.84 3.40
CA GLU A 59 1.58 -7.71 4.12
C GLU A 59 1.37 -6.37 3.41
N ASN A 60 1.43 -6.34 2.07
CA ASN A 60 1.30 -5.09 1.31
C ASN A 60 -0.09 -4.48 1.45
N TYR A 61 -1.13 -5.30 1.49
CA TYR A 61 -2.46 -4.79 1.80
C TYR A 61 -2.53 -4.17 3.20
N VAL A 62 -1.97 -4.86 4.21
CA VAL A 62 -1.93 -4.35 5.59
C VAL A 62 -1.14 -3.05 5.67
N ILE A 63 0.00 -2.95 4.99
CA ILE A 63 0.82 -1.73 4.92
C ILE A 63 0.00 -0.58 4.30
N GLY A 64 -0.65 -0.82 3.16
CA GLY A 64 -1.47 0.20 2.50
C GLY A 64 -2.59 0.72 3.41
N ILE A 65 -3.33 -0.19 4.05
CA ILE A 65 -4.49 0.13 4.89
C ILE A 65 -4.05 0.73 6.23
N ALA A 66 -3.20 0.05 6.99
CA ALA A 66 -2.87 0.44 8.37
C ALA A 66 -1.87 1.61 8.43
N LYS A 67 -0.83 1.62 7.59
CA LYS A 67 0.24 2.64 7.65
C LYS A 67 -0.07 3.87 6.80
N TYR A 68 -0.52 3.66 5.55
CA TYR A 68 -0.77 4.76 4.61
C TYR A 68 -2.24 5.21 4.56
N LYS A 69 -3.15 4.43 5.18
CA LYS A 69 -4.60 4.72 5.24
C LYS A 69 -5.22 4.87 3.85
N ILE A 70 -4.68 4.18 2.84
CA ILE A 70 -5.19 4.17 1.46
C ILE A 70 -6.09 2.95 1.22
N ALA A 71 -6.81 2.95 0.10
CA ALA A 71 -7.52 1.79 -0.42
C ALA A 71 -6.68 1.12 -1.52
N PRO A 72 -5.86 0.09 -1.20
CA PRO A 72 -5.03 -0.58 -2.19
C PRO A 72 -5.85 -1.60 -2.99
N ILE A 73 -5.91 -1.42 -4.31
CA ILE A 73 -6.47 -2.40 -5.24
C ILE A 73 -5.31 -3.10 -5.94
N ILE A 74 -4.92 -4.26 -5.41
CA ILE A 74 -3.82 -5.07 -5.95
C ILE A 74 -4.40 -6.31 -6.62
N PHE A 75 -4.10 -6.57 -7.89
CA PHE A 75 -4.65 -7.75 -8.55
C PHE A 75 -4.27 -9.07 -7.84
N LEU A 76 -5.26 -9.92 -7.61
CA LEU A 76 -5.11 -11.12 -6.79
C LEU A 76 -4.35 -12.24 -7.52
N ARG A 77 -3.73 -13.13 -6.73
CA ARG A 77 -3.26 -14.44 -7.22
C ARG A 77 -4.37 -15.48 -7.13
N ILE A 78 -4.34 -16.46 -8.05
CA ILE A 78 -5.41 -17.47 -8.24
C ILE A 78 -5.73 -18.23 -6.95
N ASN A 79 -4.76 -18.39 -6.05
CA ASN A 79 -4.91 -19.09 -4.76
C ASN A 79 -4.79 -18.15 -3.55
N CYS A 80 -5.45 -16.98 -3.59
CA CYS A 80 -5.46 -16.04 -2.47
C CYS A 80 -6.21 -16.62 -1.26
N ASN A 81 -5.55 -16.71 -0.11
CA ASN A 81 -6.20 -17.06 1.16
C ASN A 81 -6.76 -15.78 1.81
N TYR A 82 -8.08 -15.59 1.69
CA TYR A 82 -8.77 -14.45 2.29
C TYR A 82 -8.82 -14.49 3.82
N TYR A 83 -8.89 -15.67 4.43
CA TYR A 83 -8.88 -15.81 5.90
C TYR A 83 -7.59 -15.25 6.49
N LYS A 84 -6.44 -15.61 5.90
CA LYS A 84 -5.14 -15.05 6.28
C LYS A 84 -5.12 -13.52 6.14
N PHE A 85 -5.74 -12.99 5.09
CA PHE A 85 -5.80 -11.55 4.87
C PHE A 85 -6.60 -10.83 5.95
N PHE A 86 -7.82 -11.28 6.22
CA PHE A 86 -8.70 -10.65 7.19
C PHE A 86 -8.14 -10.76 8.63
N ASP A 87 -7.51 -11.88 8.97
CA ASP A 87 -6.85 -12.05 10.28
C ASP A 87 -5.73 -11.03 10.50
N MET A 88 -4.97 -10.71 9.44
CA MET A 88 -3.93 -9.69 9.47
C MET A 88 -4.48 -8.25 9.50
N LEU A 89 -5.74 -8.03 9.11
CA LEU A 89 -6.44 -6.74 9.19
C LEU A 89 -7.04 -6.48 10.59
N SER A 90 -6.41 -6.99 11.63
CA SER A 90 -6.81 -6.75 13.00
C SER A 90 -6.73 -5.26 13.33
N TYR A 91 -7.86 -4.66 13.70
CA TYR A 91 -7.91 -3.28 14.19
C TYR A 91 -7.06 -3.17 15.46
N PRO A 92 -6.19 -2.16 15.58
CA PRO A 92 -5.41 -1.99 16.78
C PRO A 92 -6.36 -1.71 17.96
N LEU A 93 -6.25 -2.51 19.01
CA LEU A 93 -7.13 -2.44 20.19
C LEU A 93 -7.08 -1.08 20.89
N ASN A 94 -6.03 -0.29 20.62
CA ASN A 94 -5.83 1.06 21.15
C ASN A 94 -6.89 2.08 20.71
N ILE A 95 -7.74 1.76 19.73
CA ILE A 95 -8.87 2.61 19.32
C ILE A 95 -10.03 2.48 20.32
N PHE A 96 -10.13 1.34 21.01
CA PHE A 96 -11.10 1.11 22.08
C PHE A 96 -10.58 1.59 23.45
N ASP A 97 -9.37 2.15 23.50
CA ASP A 97 -8.81 2.71 24.72
C ASP A 97 -9.47 4.05 25.03
N SER A 98 -10.49 4.02 25.89
CA SER A 98 -11.33 5.15 26.26
C SER A 98 -10.58 6.31 26.92
N LYS A 99 -9.30 6.11 27.29
CA LYS A 99 -8.46 7.12 27.95
C LYS A 99 -7.82 8.14 27.01
N ARG A 100 -7.92 7.96 25.69
CA ARG A 100 -7.25 8.83 24.71
C ARG A 100 -7.98 10.14 24.36
N ASN A 101 -9.27 10.27 24.66
CA ASN A 101 -10.01 11.53 24.43
C ASN A 101 -9.78 12.58 25.53
N ALA A 102 -8.74 12.42 26.37
CA ALA A 102 -8.49 13.29 27.52
C ALA A 102 -7.33 14.29 27.32
N GLU A 103 -6.57 14.20 26.22
CA GLU A 103 -5.43 15.09 25.95
C GLU A 103 -5.46 15.50 24.47
N GLU A 104 -6.17 16.60 24.20
CA GLU A 104 -6.02 17.45 22.99
C GLU A 104 -4.88 18.45 23.18
#